data_AF-A0A355B8G5-F1
#
_entry.id   AF-A0A355B8G5-F1
#
_cell.length_a   1.000
_cell.length_b   1.000
_cell.length_c   1.000
_cell.angle_alpha   90.00
_cell.angle_beta   90.00
_cell.angle_gamma   90.00
#
_symmetry.space_group_name_H-M   'P 1'
#
loop_
_entity.id
_entity.type
_entity.pdbx_description
1 polymer ?
#
loop_
_entity_poly.entity_id
_entity_poly.type
_entity_poly.pdbx_seq_one_letter_code
_entity_poly.pdbx_strand_id
1 'polypeptide(L)'
;MPKGFFQVPKAVNEPVKSYAPNSPEKAAVLAAYKKMWNETIEVPLYIGSQQIKTNNTKNMTAPHDHQHIVGTYHVADKTHVDLAISTALAARKEWSQMPWEHRASIFLKAAELIAGPYRAKINAATMIAQSKNIYQAEIDASCELIDFLRYNVEFMTQIYTDQPKSVSDIWNRVEYRPLEGFVYAITPFNFTAIAANLPASAALMGNTVVWKPSDSQVFSAKIIIDVFKEAGVPDGVINIVFGDAAMISDIVFSHPDFAGVHYTGSTHVFKEIFKKIGK
;
A
#
# COMPACT_ATOMS: atom_id res chain seq x y z
N MET A 1 -9.24 -27.61 3.41
CA MET A 1 -8.74 -26.75 4.50
C MET A 1 -7.60 -27.46 5.20
N PRO A 2 -6.50 -26.75 5.49
CA PRO A 2 -5.43 -27.29 6.31
C PRO A 2 -5.94 -27.68 7.71
N LYS A 3 -5.33 -28.71 8.31
CA LYS A 3 -5.69 -29.26 9.63
C LYS A 3 -4.59 -28.96 10.65
N GLY A 4 -4.41 -27.68 11.01
CA GLY A 4 -3.39 -27.26 11.96
C GLY A 4 -3.70 -25.91 12.62
N PHE A 5 -3.14 -25.69 13.81
CA PHE A 5 -3.10 -24.37 14.46
C PHE A 5 -1.77 -23.71 14.11
N PHE A 6 -1.83 -22.70 13.24
CA PHE A 6 -0.63 -22.05 12.71
C PHE A 6 -0.19 -20.89 13.59
N GLN A 7 1.11 -20.71 13.71
CA GLN A 7 1.74 -19.57 14.39
C GLN A 7 2.52 -18.77 13.35
N VAL A 8 2.40 -17.45 13.39
CA VAL A 8 3.20 -16.55 12.55
C VAL A 8 4.57 -16.30 13.20
N PRO A 9 5.59 -15.91 12.43
CA PRO A 9 6.84 -15.43 13.01
C PRO A 9 6.58 -14.25 13.95
N LYS A 10 7.26 -14.24 15.09
CA LYS A 10 7.22 -13.09 16.01
C LYS A 10 7.82 -11.86 15.32
N ALA A 11 7.10 -10.74 15.35
CA ALA A 11 7.60 -9.49 14.82
C ALA A 11 8.72 -8.93 15.71
N VAL A 12 9.74 -8.39 15.07
CA VAL A 12 10.83 -7.65 15.69
C VAL A 12 11.07 -6.42 14.84
N ASN A 13 11.31 -5.28 15.49
CA ASN A 13 11.59 -4.03 14.77
C ASN A 13 12.80 -4.20 13.87
N GLU A 14 12.65 -3.73 12.64
CA GLU A 14 13.72 -3.74 11.66
C GLU A 14 14.86 -2.83 12.09
N PRO A 15 16.12 -3.32 12.10
CA PRO A 15 17.27 -2.48 12.42
C PRO A 15 17.41 -1.32 11.43
N VAL A 16 17.59 -0.11 11.97
CA VAL A 16 17.93 1.08 11.18
C VAL A 16 19.38 0.98 10.74
N LYS A 17 19.65 0.98 9.44
CA LYS A 17 21.01 0.96 8.91
C LYS A 17 21.68 2.32 9.05
N SER A 18 23.00 2.30 9.24
CA SER A 18 23.77 3.49 9.59
C SER A 18 24.04 4.42 8.40
N TYR A 19 24.22 3.85 7.20
CA TYR A 19 24.71 4.58 6.03
C TYR A 19 26.03 5.33 6.28
N ALA A 20 26.87 4.79 7.16
CA ALA A 20 28.19 5.33 7.44
C ALA A 20 29.07 5.41 6.17
N PRO A 21 30.09 6.27 6.14
CA PRO A 21 31.08 6.27 5.06
C PRO A 21 31.60 4.86 4.74
N ASN A 22 31.69 4.53 3.45
CA ASN A 22 32.17 3.23 2.93
C ASN A 22 31.31 1.99 3.31
N SER A 23 30.14 2.18 3.92
CA SER A 23 29.21 1.07 4.20
C SER A 23 28.57 0.51 2.91
N PRO A 24 28.28 -0.79 2.85
CA PRO A 24 27.64 -1.41 1.69
C PRO A 24 26.24 -0.84 1.43
N GLU A 25 25.47 -0.51 2.47
CA GLU A 25 24.15 0.11 2.31
C GLU A 25 24.22 1.52 1.69
N LYS A 26 25.26 2.29 2.02
CA LYS A 26 25.50 3.61 1.41
C LYS A 26 25.85 3.46 -0.07
N ALA A 27 26.73 2.52 -0.41
CA ALA A 27 27.07 2.24 -1.80
C ALA A 27 25.83 1.83 -2.62
N ALA A 28 25.01 0.93 -2.07
CA ALA A 28 23.80 0.44 -2.72
C ALA A 28 22.76 1.54 -2.96
N VAL A 29 22.46 2.38 -1.95
CA VAL A 29 21.46 3.45 -2.12
C VAL A 29 21.97 4.56 -3.04
N LEU A 30 23.27 4.87 -3.04
CA LEU A 30 23.84 5.82 -3.99
C LEU A 30 23.76 5.30 -5.42
N ALA A 31 24.00 4.01 -5.64
CA ALA A 31 23.86 3.39 -6.95
C ALA A 31 22.39 3.42 -7.42
N ALA A 32 21.45 3.06 -6.54
CA ALA A 32 20.02 3.12 -6.84
C ALA A 32 19.55 4.56 -7.14
N TYR A 33 19.96 5.53 -6.31
CA TYR A 33 19.65 6.95 -6.49
C TYR A 33 20.19 7.47 -7.81
N LYS A 34 21.49 7.26 -8.11
CA LYS A 34 22.09 7.72 -9.37
C LYS A 34 21.40 7.12 -10.59
N LYS A 35 21.05 5.84 -10.53
CA LYS A 35 20.31 5.18 -11.62
C LYS A 35 18.94 5.84 -11.80
N MET A 36 18.14 5.89 -10.74
CA MET A 36 16.79 6.44 -10.76
C MET A 36 16.73 7.93 -11.08
N TRP A 37 17.76 8.70 -10.71
CA TRP A 37 17.86 10.12 -11.00
C TRP A 37 18.12 10.40 -12.48
N ASN A 38 18.90 9.54 -13.14
CA ASN A 38 19.29 9.71 -14.54
C ASN A 38 18.38 8.95 -15.53
N GLU A 39 17.45 8.15 -15.02
CA GLU A 39 16.43 7.46 -15.82
C GLU A 39 15.10 8.19 -15.69
N THR A 40 14.32 8.19 -16.77
CA THR A 40 12.94 8.68 -16.77
C THR A 40 12.00 7.49 -16.81
N ILE A 41 11.03 7.45 -15.90
CA ILE A 41 10.00 6.39 -15.89
C ILE A 41 8.63 6.93 -16.28
N GLU A 42 7.78 6.04 -16.80
CA GLU A 42 6.37 6.30 -17.07
C GLU A 42 5.54 5.39 -16.14
N VAL A 43 4.65 5.98 -15.35
CA VAL A 43 3.86 5.25 -14.34
C VAL A 43 2.39 5.16 -14.81
N PRO A 44 1.92 3.97 -15.22
CA PRO A 44 0.53 3.74 -15.63
C PRO A 44 -0.39 3.65 -14.41
N LEU A 45 -1.70 3.70 -14.64
CA LEU A 45 -2.66 3.22 -13.63
C LEU A 45 -2.51 1.70 -13.49
N TYR A 46 -2.70 1.17 -12.29
CA TYR A 46 -2.59 -0.27 -12.02
C TYR A 46 -3.94 -0.80 -11.58
N ILE A 47 -4.70 -1.37 -12.51
CA ILE A 47 -6.07 -1.84 -12.26
C ILE A 47 -6.15 -3.30 -12.67
N GLY A 48 -6.33 -4.19 -11.70
CA GLY A 48 -6.20 -5.62 -11.94
C GLY A 48 -4.82 -5.98 -12.48
N SER A 49 -4.81 -6.82 -13.50
CA SER A 49 -3.60 -7.20 -14.25
C SER A 49 -3.11 -6.10 -15.20
N GLN A 50 -3.92 -5.07 -15.44
CA GLN A 50 -3.66 -4.07 -16.46
C GLN A 50 -2.78 -2.92 -15.97
N GLN A 51 -1.89 -2.49 -16.85
CA GLN A 51 -1.12 -1.25 -16.75
C GLN A 51 -1.68 -0.27 -17.78
N ILE A 52 -2.58 0.62 -17.34
CA ILE A 52 -3.34 1.48 -18.25
C ILE A 52 -2.61 2.81 -18.45
N LYS A 53 -2.30 3.09 -19.72
CA LYS A 53 -1.78 4.37 -20.18
C LYS A 53 -2.92 5.22 -20.72
N THR A 54 -3.06 6.43 -20.20
CA THR A 54 -4.04 7.42 -20.65
C THR A 54 -3.38 8.50 -21.52
N ASN A 55 -4.18 9.25 -22.27
CA ASN A 55 -3.68 10.40 -23.04
C ASN A 55 -3.41 11.65 -22.17
N ASN A 56 -3.65 11.57 -20.85
CA ASN A 56 -3.45 12.67 -19.92
C ASN A 56 -2.37 12.29 -18.91
N THR A 57 -1.24 12.98 -18.97
CA THR A 57 -0.09 12.71 -18.10
C THR A 57 0.28 13.95 -17.29
N LYS A 58 0.93 13.71 -16.15
CA LYS A 58 1.56 14.75 -15.33
C LYS A 58 3.01 14.37 -15.03
N ASN A 59 3.85 15.38 -14.87
CA ASN A 59 5.26 15.18 -14.52
C ASN A 59 5.42 14.78 -13.05
N MET A 60 6.43 13.96 -12.79
CA MET A 60 6.98 13.72 -11.46
C MET A 60 8.31 14.46 -11.37
N THR A 61 8.45 15.32 -10.36
CA THR A 61 9.65 16.13 -10.13
C THR A 61 10.12 15.97 -8.70
N ALA A 62 11.41 16.07 -8.45
CA ALA A 62 11.96 16.04 -7.11
C ALA A 62 11.75 17.39 -6.41
N PRO A 63 11.28 17.47 -5.15
CA PRO A 63 11.07 18.76 -4.50
C PRO A 63 12.34 19.61 -4.31
N HIS A 64 13.52 18.99 -4.18
CA HIS A 64 14.81 19.68 -4.07
C HIS A 64 15.39 20.14 -5.42
N ASP A 65 14.82 19.68 -6.54
CA ASP A 65 15.16 20.13 -7.89
C ASP A 65 13.92 19.99 -8.78
N HIS A 66 13.00 20.94 -8.63
CA HIS A 66 11.68 20.89 -9.26
C HIS A 66 11.72 21.05 -10.80
N GLN A 67 12.87 21.41 -11.37
CA GLN A 67 13.08 21.44 -12.82
C GLN A 67 13.49 20.06 -13.36
N HIS A 68 14.03 19.19 -12.52
CA HIS A 68 14.41 17.83 -12.89
C HIS A 68 13.20 16.89 -12.91
N ILE A 69 12.81 16.47 -14.11
CA ILE A 69 11.69 15.55 -14.33
C ILE A 69 12.21 14.12 -14.28
N VAL A 70 11.83 13.38 -13.25
CA VAL A 70 12.21 11.97 -13.05
C VAL A 70 11.24 10.99 -13.72
N GLY A 71 10.13 11.49 -14.24
CA GLY A 71 9.16 10.68 -14.95
C GLY A 71 7.84 11.38 -15.20
N THR A 72 6.90 10.62 -15.77
CA THR A 72 5.51 11.02 -15.94
C THR A 72 4.58 9.95 -15.39
N TYR A 73 3.37 10.33 -15.01
CA TYR A 73 2.33 9.38 -14.62
C TYR A 73 1.01 9.69 -15.31
N HIS A 74 0.24 8.63 -15.54
CA HIS A 74 -1.07 8.73 -16.18
C HIS A 74 -2.16 9.10 -15.17
N VAL A 75 -3.04 10.02 -15.59
CA VAL A 75 -4.14 10.52 -14.79
C VAL A 75 -5.42 9.77 -15.15
N ALA A 76 -6.13 9.29 -14.14
CA ALA A 76 -7.42 8.61 -14.27
C ALA A 76 -8.54 9.60 -14.64
N ASP A 77 -9.45 9.13 -15.49
CA ASP A 77 -10.80 9.69 -15.64
C ASP A 77 -11.83 8.82 -14.89
N LYS A 78 -13.11 9.18 -15.02
CA LYS A 78 -14.22 8.47 -14.34
C LYS A 78 -14.26 6.97 -14.66
N THR A 79 -14.05 6.61 -15.92
CA THR A 79 -14.15 5.21 -16.39
C THR A 79 -13.07 4.33 -15.76
N HIS A 80 -11.89 4.89 -15.49
CA HIS A 80 -10.83 4.18 -14.78
C HIS A 80 -11.17 3.95 -13.31
N VAL A 81 -11.87 4.88 -12.66
CA VAL A 81 -12.31 4.71 -11.26
C VAL A 81 -13.39 3.62 -11.18
N ASP A 82 -14.36 3.63 -12.08
CA ASP A 82 -15.38 2.58 -12.18
C ASP A 82 -14.74 1.20 -12.46
N LEU A 83 -13.73 1.16 -13.34
CA LEU A 83 -12.97 -0.06 -13.61
C LEU A 83 -12.21 -0.54 -12.36
N ALA A 84 -11.57 0.37 -11.61
CA ALA A 84 -10.87 0.02 -10.38
C ALA A 84 -11.81 -0.56 -9.30
N ILE A 85 -13.01 0.03 -9.16
CA ILE A 85 -14.03 -0.46 -8.23
C ILE A 85 -14.52 -1.84 -8.65
N SER A 86 -14.96 -2.00 -9.90
CA SER A 86 -15.47 -3.28 -10.40
C SER A 86 -14.42 -4.40 -10.30
N THR A 87 -13.15 -4.07 -10.54
CA THR A 87 -12.02 -5.00 -10.43
C THR A 87 -11.75 -5.39 -8.98
N ALA A 88 -11.80 -4.43 -8.05
CA ALA A 88 -11.71 -4.71 -6.61
C ALA A 88 -12.82 -5.67 -6.16
N LEU A 89 -14.07 -5.38 -6.54
CA LEU A 89 -15.23 -6.21 -6.18
C LEU A 89 -15.15 -7.62 -6.78
N ALA A 90 -14.63 -7.76 -8.00
CA ALA A 90 -14.38 -9.05 -8.62
C ALA A 90 -13.32 -9.86 -7.87
N ALA A 91 -12.16 -9.25 -7.57
CA ALA A 91 -11.07 -9.90 -6.85
C ALA A 91 -11.45 -10.29 -5.41
N ARG A 92 -12.36 -9.54 -4.77
CA ARG A 92 -12.82 -9.82 -3.40
C ARG A 92 -13.38 -11.22 -3.24
N LYS A 93 -14.08 -11.75 -4.26
CA LYS A 93 -14.74 -13.06 -4.19
C LYS A 93 -13.77 -14.19 -3.83
N GLU A 94 -12.56 -14.15 -4.39
CA GLU A 94 -11.52 -15.14 -4.11
C GLU A 94 -10.64 -14.70 -2.94
N TRP A 95 -10.25 -13.41 -2.89
CA TRP A 95 -9.33 -12.90 -1.88
C TRP A 95 -9.87 -13.02 -0.45
N SER A 96 -11.15 -12.72 -0.25
CA SER A 96 -11.79 -12.84 1.07
C SER A 96 -11.87 -14.29 1.56
N GLN A 97 -11.90 -15.26 0.64
CA GLN A 97 -11.99 -16.70 0.93
C GLN A 97 -10.62 -17.37 1.03
N MET A 98 -9.55 -16.68 0.62
CA MET A 98 -8.18 -17.19 0.79
C MET A 98 -7.90 -17.41 2.29
N PRO A 99 -7.38 -18.58 2.70
CA PRO A 99 -6.99 -18.79 4.10
C PRO A 99 -6.03 -17.69 4.59
N TRP A 100 -6.22 -17.26 5.84
CA TRP A 100 -5.54 -16.09 6.37
C TRP A 100 -4.02 -16.24 6.39
N GLU A 101 -3.53 -17.47 6.57
CA GLU A 101 -2.09 -17.79 6.59
C GLU A 101 -1.43 -17.51 5.24
N HIS A 102 -2.16 -17.70 4.14
CA HIS A 102 -1.67 -17.39 2.80
C HIS A 102 -1.68 -15.88 2.57
N ARG A 103 -2.72 -15.16 3.03
CA ARG A 103 -2.71 -13.70 3.02
C ARG A 103 -1.54 -13.13 3.84
N ALA A 104 -1.31 -13.64 5.05
CA ALA A 104 -0.18 -13.26 5.89
C ALA A 104 1.16 -13.47 5.18
N SER A 105 1.34 -14.63 4.53
CA SER A 105 2.60 -14.99 3.88
C SER A 105 3.00 -14.00 2.78
N ILE A 106 2.03 -13.41 2.07
CA ILE A 106 2.27 -12.40 1.04
C ILE A 106 2.87 -11.13 1.66
N PHE A 107 2.28 -10.62 2.74
CA PHE A 107 2.77 -9.39 3.37
C PHE A 107 4.07 -9.61 4.15
N LEU A 108 4.29 -10.79 4.72
CA LEU A 108 5.60 -11.18 5.26
C LEU A 108 6.66 -11.23 4.16
N LYS A 109 6.34 -11.81 2.98
CA LYS A 109 7.26 -11.81 1.83
C LYS A 109 7.55 -10.39 1.35
N ALA A 110 6.56 -9.51 1.32
CA ALA A 110 6.77 -8.09 0.99
C ALA A 110 7.75 -7.42 1.97
N ALA A 111 7.63 -7.71 3.28
CA ALA A 111 8.56 -7.21 4.28
C ALA A 111 10.00 -7.67 4.00
N GLU A 112 10.21 -8.95 3.67
CA GLU A 112 11.55 -9.47 3.37
C GLU A 112 12.13 -8.94 2.05
N LEU A 113 11.28 -8.72 1.03
CA LEU A 113 11.69 -8.06 -0.20
C LEU A 113 12.22 -6.64 0.09
N ILE A 114 11.55 -5.89 0.95
CA ILE A 114 11.98 -4.55 1.36
C ILE A 114 13.23 -4.62 2.25
N ALA A 115 13.31 -5.56 3.19
CA ALA A 115 14.46 -5.71 4.07
C ALA A 115 15.77 -6.04 3.31
N GLY A 116 15.64 -6.81 2.24
CA GLY A 116 16.75 -7.22 1.37
C GLY A 116 16.80 -6.45 0.04
N PRO A 117 16.37 -7.08 -1.08
CA PRO A 117 16.69 -6.63 -2.44
C PRO A 117 16.08 -5.28 -2.84
N TYR A 118 14.97 -4.87 -2.23
CA TYR A 118 14.31 -3.59 -2.54
C TYR A 118 14.74 -2.42 -1.65
N ARG A 119 15.45 -2.65 -0.53
CA ARG A 119 15.75 -1.60 0.46
C ARG A 119 16.37 -0.34 -0.15
N ALA A 120 17.42 -0.53 -0.94
CA ALA A 120 18.11 0.57 -1.61
C ALA A 120 17.21 1.29 -2.63
N LYS A 121 16.36 0.54 -3.34
CA LYS A 121 15.44 1.08 -4.35
C LYS A 121 14.34 1.93 -3.71
N ILE A 122 13.68 1.42 -2.66
CA ILE A 122 12.57 2.14 -2.03
C ILE A 122 13.04 3.36 -1.25
N ASN A 123 14.22 3.30 -0.61
CA ASN A 123 14.83 4.47 0.03
C ASN A 123 15.22 5.51 -1.02
N ALA A 124 15.89 5.13 -2.11
CA ALA A 124 16.24 6.06 -3.18
C ALA A 124 15.00 6.73 -3.80
N ALA A 125 13.96 5.95 -4.12
CA ALA A 125 12.71 6.48 -4.67
C ALA A 125 12.02 7.46 -3.72
N THR A 126 12.03 7.18 -2.41
CA THR A 126 11.48 8.07 -1.37
C THR A 126 12.31 9.35 -1.23
N MET A 127 13.64 9.26 -1.28
CA MET A 127 14.52 10.44 -1.28
C MET A 127 14.23 11.35 -2.49
N ILE A 128 14.04 10.77 -3.68
CA ILE A 128 13.75 11.50 -4.91
C ILE A 128 12.36 12.14 -4.85
N ALA A 129 11.32 11.33 -4.59
CA ALA A 129 9.93 11.77 -4.65
C ALA A 129 9.58 12.80 -3.55
N GLN A 130 10.13 12.60 -2.35
CA GLN A 130 9.70 13.31 -1.15
C GLN A 130 10.80 14.17 -0.54
N SER A 131 11.96 14.28 -1.21
CA SER A 131 13.11 15.06 -0.78
C SER A 131 13.64 14.69 0.61
N LYS A 132 13.47 13.43 1.01
CA LYS A 132 14.00 12.92 2.28
C LYS A 132 15.52 12.75 2.17
N ASN A 133 16.22 13.01 3.26
CA ASN A 133 17.59 12.52 3.41
C ASN A 133 17.57 10.99 3.64
N ILE A 134 18.73 10.35 3.53
CA ILE A 134 18.82 8.89 3.63
C ILE A 134 18.32 8.34 4.98
N TYR A 135 18.59 9.02 6.09
CA TYR A 135 18.10 8.58 7.40
C TYR A 135 16.57 8.66 7.47
N GLN A 136 15.98 9.75 7.01
CA GLN A 136 14.54 9.95 6.96
C GLN A 136 13.84 8.96 6.02
N ALA A 137 14.48 8.57 4.91
CA ALA A 137 13.96 7.53 4.03
C ALA A 137 14.08 6.13 4.66
N GLU A 138 15.20 5.83 5.33
CA GLU A 138 15.44 4.54 5.99
C GLU A 138 14.42 4.26 7.09
N ILE A 139 14.18 5.21 7.99
CA ILE A 139 13.25 4.98 9.09
C ILE A 139 11.79 4.88 8.64
N ASP A 140 11.45 5.45 7.48
CA ASP A 140 10.11 5.45 6.88
C ASP A 140 9.94 4.30 5.88
N ALA A 141 10.50 4.46 4.67
CA ALA A 141 10.23 3.60 3.53
C ALA A 141 10.77 2.17 3.69
N SER A 142 11.77 2.00 4.57
CA SER A 142 12.27 0.68 4.96
C SER A 142 11.73 0.27 6.32
N CYS A 143 12.28 0.78 7.42
CA CYS A 143 12.02 0.22 8.75
C CYS A 143 10.55 0.26 9.15
N GLU A 144 9.91 1.43 9.11
CA GLU A 144 8.49 1.56 9.50
C GLU A 144 7.57 0.72 8.59
N LEU A 145 7.84 0.66 7.28
CA LEU A 145 7.06 -0.18 6.37
C LEU A 145 7.24 -1.69 6.64
N ILE A 146 8.49 -2.14 6.83
CA ILE A 146 8.80 -3.53 7.18
C ILE A 146 8.10 -3.89 8.50
N ASP A 147 8.14 -2.98 9.47
CA ASP A 147 7.50 -3.15 10.77
C ASP A 147 5.98 -3.21 10.64
N PHE A 148 5.34 -2.32 9.88
CA PHE A 148 3.90 -2.41 9.62
C PHE A 148 3.51 -3.77 9.05
N LEU A 149 4.26 -4.27 8.06
CA LEU A 149 3.95 -5.55 7.41
C LEU A 149 4.10 -6.74 8.37
N ARG A 150 5.16 -6.76 9.20
CA ARG A 150 5.41 -7.83 10.18
C ARG A 150 4.44 -7.75 11.37
N TYR A 151 4.33 -6.58 11.99
CA TYR A 151 3.49 -6.39 13.18
C TYR A 151 2.01 -6.49 12.84
N ASN A 152 1.52 -6.02 11.68
CA ASN A 152 0.11 -6.21 11.32
C ASN A 152 -0.24 -7.70 11.16
N VAL A 153 0.69 -8.53 10.68
CA VAL A 153 0.49 -9.98 10.63
C VAL A 153 0.42 -10.58 12.03
N GLU A 154 1.29 -10.15 12.95
CA GLU A 154 1.19 -10.55 14.36
C GLU A 154 -0.15 -10.10 14.97
N PHE A 155 -0.55 -8.84 14.80
CA PHE A 155 -1.82 -8.31 15.29
C PHE A 155 -3.02 -9.02 14.69
N MET A 156 -2.98 -9.39 13.41
CA MET A 156 -4.03 -10.20 12.79
C MET A 156 -4.24 -11.51 13.55
N THR A 157 -3.16 -12.20 13.93
CA THR A 157 -3.28 -13.44 14.72
C THR A 157 -3.78 -13.19 16.14
N GLN A 158 -3.35 -12.11 16.80
CA GLN A 158 -3.85 -11.72 18.12
C GLN A 158 -5.36 -11.47 18.08
N ILE A 159 -5.85 -10.77 17.05
CA ILE A 159 -7.29 -10.56 16.81
C ILE A 159 -8.00 -11.91 16.64
N TYR A 160 -7.50 -12.80 15.77
CA TYR A 160 -8.18 -14.07 15.51
C TYR A 160 -8.18 -15.04 16.70
N THR A 161 -7.21 -14.92 17.62
CA THR A 161 -7.18 -15.71 18.85
C THR A 161 -8.18 -15.25 19.90
N ASP A 162 -8.74 -14.05 19.78
CA ASP A 162 -9.82 -13.60 20.66
C ASP A 162 -11.10 -14.37 20.35
N GLN A 163 -11.49 -15.27 21.26
CA GLN A 163 -12.61 -16.19 21.09
C GLN A 163 -13.46 -16.25 22.37
N PRO A 164 -14.79 -16.39 22.23
CA PRO A 164 -15.69 -16.41 23.38
C PRO A 164 -15.54 -17.70 24.19
N LYS A 165 -15.89 -17.63 25.47
CA LYS A 165 -16.03 -18.82 26.31
C LYS A 165 -17.14 -19.72 25.77
N SER A 166 -16.89 -21.01 25.84
CA SER A 166 -17.89 -22.05 25.63
C SER A 166 -18.31 -22.66 26.96
N VAL A 167 -19.50 -23.25 27.01
CA VAL A 167 -20.01 -23.99 28.18
C VAL A 167 -20.20 -25.46 27.81
N SER A 168 -20.65 -26.30 28.75
CA SER A 168 -20.66 -27.76 28.60
C SER A 168 -21.45 -28.29 27.40
N ASP A 169 -22.49 -27.59 26.99
CA ASP A 169 -23.44 -27.99 25.94
C ASP A 169 -23.46 -27.02 24.74
N ILE A 170 -22.66 -25.95 24.77
CA ILE A 170 -22.62 -24.91 23.73
C ILE A 170 -21.18 -24.56 23.39
N TRP A 171 -20.83 -24.71 22.11
CA TRP A 171 -19.54 -24.30 21.56
C TRP A 171 -19.68 -22.99 20.77
N ASN A 172 -19.20 -21.89 21.35
CA ASN A 172 -19.23 -20.56 20.74
C ASN A 172 -17.95 -20.29 19.95
N ARG A 173 -18.07 -19.58 18.83
CA ARG A 173 -16.95 -19.14 17.98
C ARG A 173 -17.26 -17.78 17.36
N VAL A 174 -16.22 -16.98 17.15
CA VAL A 174 -16.29 -15.73 16.39
C VAL A 174 -15.52 -15.89 15.09
N GLU A 175 -16.15 -15.52 13.99
CA GLU A 175 -15.53 -15.42 12.67
C GLU A 175 -15.29 -13.94 12.33
N TYR A 176 -14.02 -13.57 12.17
CA TYR A 176 -13.62 -12.22 11.77
C TYR A 176 -13.69 -12.09 10.25
N ARG A 177 -14.86 -11.69 9.75
CA ARG A 177 -15.12 -11.52 8.31
C ARG A 177 -14.50 -10.20 7.81
N PRO A 178 -13.98 -10.15 6.56
CA PRO A 178 -13.70 -8.89 5.89
C PRO A 178 -14.99 -8.10 5.65
N LEU A 179 -14.86 -6.81 5.39
CA LEU A 179 -16.00 -5.96 5.03
C LEU A 179 -16.59 -6.40 3.69
N GLU A 180 -17.90 -6.22 3.52
CA GLU A 180 -18.57 -6.36 2.23
C GLU A 180 -18.40 -5.08 1.42
N GLY A 181 -17.99 -5.22 0.16
CA GLY A 181 -17.63 -4.09 -0.70
C GLY A 181 -16.12 -3.85 -0.80
N PHE A 182 -15.70 -2.62 -1.07
CA PHE A 182 -14.29 -2.25 -1.22
C PHE A 182 -13.88 -1.10 -0.29
N VAL A 183 -12.61 -1.06 0.06
CA VAL A 183 -12.01 0.01 0.87
C VAL A 183 -11.35 1.04 -0.04
N TYR A 184 -11.48 2.32 0.31
CA TYR A 184 -10.77 3.41 -0.35
C TYR A 184 -9.59 3.88 0.50
N ALA A 185 -8.36 3.69 0.03
CA ALA A 185 -7.15 4.18 0.68
C ALA A 185 -6.70 5.51 0.05
N ILE A 186 -6.58 6.57 0.86
CA ILE A 186 -6.10 7.88 0.44
C ILE A 186 -4.86 8.22 1.26
N THR A 187 -3.70 8.29 0.61
CA THR A 187 -2.42 8.36 1.33
C THR A 187 -1.70 9.70 1.14
N PRO A 188 -1.00 10.19 2.18
CA PRO A 188 -0.33 11.48 2.17
C PRO A 188 1.03 11.40 1.47
N PHE A 189 1.68 12.55 1.27
CA PHE A 189 3.01 12.64 0.67
C PHE A 189 4.15 12.32 1.64
N ASN A 190 3.94 12.42 2.95
CA ASN A 190 5.02 12.57 3.92
C ASN A 190 5.68 11.25 4.36
N PHE A 191 5.00 10.11 4.23
CA PHE A 191 5.54 8.79 4.59
C PHE A 191 5.19 7.73 3.53
N THR A 192 6.23 7.08 3.00
CA THR A 192 6.08 5.93 2.11
C THR A 192 5.51 4.73 2.85
N ALA A 193 5.85 4.55 4.13
CA ALA A 193 5.28 3.52 4.99
C ALA A 193 3.77 3.66 5.14
N ILE A 194 3.28 4.87 5.42
CA ILE A 194 1.83 5.15 5.48
C ILE A 194 1.19 4.85 4.13
N ALA A 195 1.83 5.28 3.03
CA ALA A 195 1.30 5.06 1.69
C ALA A 195 1.08 3.58 1.34
N ALA A 196 1.97 2.70 1.79
CA ALA A 196 1.80 1.25 1.62
C ALA A 196 0.89 0.63 2.69
N ASN A 197 0.95 1.09 3.95
CA ASN A 197 0.22 0.49 5.05
C ASN A 197 -1.30 0.68 4.94
N LEU A 198 -1.79 1.85 4.53
CA LEU A 198 -3.24 2.07 4.45
C LEU A 198 -3.95 1.04 3.55
N PRO A 199 -3.48 0.78 2.31
CA PRO A 199 -4.05 -0.30 1.50
C PRO A 199 -3.66 -1.70 1.98
N ALA A 200 -2.41 -1.94 2.42
CA ALA A 200 -1.96 -3.28 2.79
C ALA A 200 -2.66 -3.83 4.03
N SER A 201 -2.90 -3.01 5.06
CA SER A 201 -3.60 -3.42 6.28
C SER A 201 -5.04 -3.86 6.01
N ALA A 202 -5.77 -3.13 5.16
CA ALA A 202 -7.10 -3.53 4.72
C ALA A 202 -7.05 -4.84 3.91
N ALA A 203 -6.09 -4.95 2.98
CA ALA A 203 -5.92 -6.14 2.15
C ALA A 203 -5.56 -7.39 2.98
N LEU A 204 -4.69 -7.27 3.98
CA LEU A 204 -4.30 -8.34 4.90
C LEU A 204 -5.53 -9.00 5.57
N MET A 205 -6.49 -8.18 5.96
CA MET A 205 -7.74 -8.63 6.60
C MET A 205 -8.78 -9.18 5.62
N GLY A 206 -8.43 -9.35 4.33
CA GLY A 206 -9.30 -9.94 3.30
C GLY A 206 -10.15 -8.95 2.51
N ASN A 207 -9.92 -7.64 2.66
CA ASN A 207 -10.59 -6.61 1.87
C ASN A 207 -9.87 -6.38 0.54
N THR A 208 -10.55 -5.75 -0.42
CA THR A 208 -9.95 -5.23 -1.66
C THR A 208 -9.98 -3.71 -1.64
N VAL A 209 -9.02 -3.08 -2.31
CA VAL A 209 -8.72 -1.67 -2.14
C VAL A 209 -8.64 -0.93 -3.47
N VAL A 210 -9.25 0.25 -3.51
CA VAL A 210 -8.89 1.31 -4.46
C VAL A 210 -7.97 2.28 -3.71
N TRP A 211 -6.77 2.51 -4.22
CA TRP A 211 -5.74 3.33 -3.59
C TRP A 211 -5.44 4.56 -4.46
N LYS A 212 -5.64 5.75 -3.89
CA LYS A 212 -5.22 7.03 -4.47
C LYS A 212 -4.07 7.62 -3.64
N PRO A 213 -2.80 7.44 -4.06
CA PRO A 213 -1.69 8.06 -3.37
C PRO A 213 -1.59 9.55 -3.67
N SER A 214 -0.91 10.29 -2.80
CA SER A 214 -0.53 11.67 -3.08
C SER A 214 0.23 11.77 -4.41
N ASP A 215 -0.10 12.78 -5.21
CA ASP A 215 0.52 13.03 -6.52
C ASP A 215 2.06 13.18 -6.40
N SER A 216 2.57 13.74 -5.30
CA SER A 216 4.00 13.86 -5.01
C SER A 216 4.69 12.55 -4.60
N GLN A 217 3.94 11.46 -4.45
CA GLN A 217 4.43 10.17 -3.95
C GLN A 217 4.36 9.06 -5.02
N VAL A 218 3.89 9.38 -6.24
CA VAL A 218 3.69 8.42 -7.33
C VAL A 218 4.97 7.64 -7.67
N PHE A 219 6.14 8.31 -7.64
CA PHE A 219 7.41 7.67 -7.94
C PHE A 219 7.80 6.58 -6.92
N SER A 220 7.62 6.83 -5.61
CA SER A 220 7.86 5.82 -4.57
C SER A 220 6.71 4.80 -4.46
N ALA A 221 5.47 5.20 -4.75
CA ALA A 221 4.33 4.30 -4.86
C ALA A 221 4.55 3.21 -5.92
N LYS A 222 5.20 3.53 -7.05
CA LYS A 222 5.57 2.53 -8.06
C LYS A 222 6.42 1.40 -7.49
N ILE A 223 7.37 1.70 -6.61
CA ILE A 223 8.22 0.69 -5.97
C ILE A 223 7.41 -0.18 -5.00
N ILE A 224 6.45 0.40 -4.27
CA ILE A 224 5.51 -0.36 -3.42
C ILE A 224 4.72 -1.36 -4.26
N ILE A 225 4.25 -0.96 -5.44
CA ILE A 225 3.50 -1.82 -6.36
C ILE A 225 4.34 -2.99 -6.85
N ASP A 226 5.58 -2.73 -7.28
CA ASP A 226 6.50 -3.77 -7.70
C ASP A 226 6.70 -4.81 -6.58
N VAL A 227 6.91 -4.34 -5.35
CA VAL A 227 7.07 -5.19 -4.17
C VAL A 227 5.81 -6.02 -3.93
N PHE A 228 4.62 -5.42 -3.95
CA PHE A 228 3.37 -6.14 -3.72
C PHE A 228 3.09 -7.19 -4.81
N LYS A 229 3.36 -6.86 -6.08
CA LYS A 229 3.26 -7.82 -7.19
C LYS A 229 4.24 -8.98 -7.03
N GLU A 230 5.51 -8.70 -6.73
CA GLU A 230 6.53 -9.74 -6.52
C GLU A 230 6.25 -10.58 -5.27
N ALA A 231 5.69 -9.98 -4.23
CA ALA A 231 5.24 -10.68 -3.02
C ALA A 231 4.05 -11.61 -3.27
N GLY A 232 3.29 -11.38 -4.34
CA GLY A 232 2.15 -12.21 -4.74
C GLY A 232 0.80 -11.68 -4.30
N VAL A 233 0.66 -10.37 -4.08
CA VAL A 233 -0.67 -9.75 -3.97
C VAL A 233 -1.42 -9.98 -5.28
N PRO A 234 -2.59 -10.67 -5.26
CA PRO A 234 -3.31 -10.98 -6.48
C PRO A 234 -3.78 -9.72 -7.22
N ASP A 235 -3.86 -9.82 -8.54
CA ASP A 235 -4.40 -8.76 -9.39
C ASP A 235 -5.80 -8.36 -8.92
N GLY A 236 -5.99 -7.05 -8.74
CA GLY A 236 -7.27 -6.49 -8.32
C GLY A 236 -7.47 -6.39 -6.81
N VAL A 237 -6.59 -6.95 -5.98
CA VAL A 237 -6.68 -6.78 -4.51
C VAL A 237 -6.33 -5.36 -4.09
N ILE A 238 -5.31 -4.75 -4.72
CA ILE A 238 -4.95 -3.34 -4.54
C ILE A 238 -4.89 -2.70 -5.93
N ASN A 239 -5.86 -1.85 -6.25
CA ASN A 239 -5.96 -1.11 -7.52
C ASN A 239 -5.57 0.34 -7.30
N ILE A 240 -4.73 0.91 -8.16
CA ILE A 240 -4.21 2.26 -7.98
C ILE A 240 -4.67 3.16 -9.10
N VAL A 241 -5.22 4.30 -8.68
CA VAL A 241 -5.63 5.39 -9.54
C VAL A 241 -4.92 6.67 -9.13
N PHE A 242 -4.37 7.39 -10.10
CA PHE A 242 -3.76 8.71 -9.89
C PHE A 242 -4.66 9.78 -10.50
N GLY A 243 -4.60 11.01 -9.98
CA GLY A 243 -5.32 12.12 -10.59
C GLY A 243 -6.19 12.91 -9.62
N ASP A 244 -7.22 13.55 -10.19
CA ASP A 244 -8.08 14.50 -9.49
C ASP A 244 -8.77 13.86 -8.27
N ALA A 245 -8.40 14.33 -7.08
CA ALA A 245 -8.86 13.73 -5.83
C ALA A 245 -10.37 13.89 -5.62
N ALA A 246 -10.95 15.01 -6.05
CA ALA A 246 -12.39 15.26 -5.90
C ALA A 246 -13.18 14.30 -6.79
N MET A 247 -12.87 14.23 -8.08
CA MET A 247 -13.51 13.33 -9.04
C MET A 247 -13.44 11.86 -8.59
N ILE A 248 -12.25 11.38 -8.19
CA ILE A 248 -12.08 9.99 -7.73
C ILE A 248 -12.92 9.75 -6.48
N SER A 249 -12.85 10.65 -5.49
CA SER A 249 -13.57 10.50 -4.23
C SER A 249 -15.08 10.59 -4.39
N ASP A 250 -15.56 11.44 -5.31
CA ASP A 250 -16.97 11.60 -5.62
C ASP A 250 -17.57 10.31 -6.14
N ILE A 251 -16.90 9.65 -7.09
CA ILE A 251 -17.33 8.35 -7.63
C ILE A 251 -17.30 7.29 -6.53
N VAL A 252 -16.17 7.18 -5.83
CA VAL A 252 -15.97 6.16 -4.79
C VAL A 252 -17.00 6.27 -3.67
N PHE A 253 -17.20 7.45 -3.09
CA PHE A 253 -18.14 7.62 -1.98
C PHE A 253 -19.61 7.48 -2.39
N SER A 254 -19.92 7.66 -3.68
CA SER A 254 -21.28 7.45 -4.19
C SER A 254 -21.60 5.99 -4.53
N HIS A 255 -20.60 5.11 -4.51
CA HIS A 255 -20.78 3.72 -4.91
C HIS A 255 -21.46 2.91 -3.79
N PRO A 256 -22.51 2.10 -4.09
CA PRO A 256 -23.25 1.37 -3.07
C PRO A 256 -22.41 0.34 -2.31
N ASP A 257 -21.38 -0.22 -2.97
CA ASP A 257 -20.44 -1.16 -2.34
C ASP A 257 -19.23 -0.48 -1.66
N PHE A 258 -19.28 0.83 -1.39
CA PHE A 258 -18.24 1.50 -0.60
C PHE A 258 -18.31 1.04 0.86
N ALA A 259 -17.25 0.38 1.33
CA ALA A 259 -17.25 -0.27 2.66
C ALA A 259 -16.54 0.55 3.73
N GLY A 260 -15.58 1.40 3.34
CA GLY A 260 -14.81 2.19 4.29
C GLY A 260 -13.69 2.98 3.64
N VAL A 261 -13.25 4.04 4.33
CA VAL A 261 -12.12 4.88 3.92
C VAL A 261 -10.98 4.74 4.92
N HIS A 262 -9.77 4.49 4.41
CA HIS A 262 -8.53 4.58 5.18
C HIS A 262 -7.77 5.82 4.72
N TYR A 263 -7.80 6.87 5.54
CA TYR A 263 -7.30 8.19 5.18
C TYR A 263 -6.23 8.65 6.15
N THR A 264 -5.15 9.20 5.59
CA THR A 264 -4.24 10.08 6.34
C THR A 264 -4.01 11.36 5.55
N GLY A 265 -4.16 12.50 6.20
CA GLY A 265 -3.95 13.83 5.62
C GLY A 265 -4.47 14.92 6.54
N SER A 266 -4.95 16.03 5.97
CA SER A 266 -5.37 17.18 6.78
C SER A 266 -6.72 16.96 7.47
N THR A 267 -6.86 17.53 8.67
CA THR A 267 -8.13 17.51 9.43
C THR A 267 -9.28 18.12 8.65
N HIS A 268 -9.01 19.16 7.84
CA HIS A 268 -10.03 19.79 7.00
C HIS A 268 -10.60 18.82 5.97
N VAL A 269 -9.72 18.15 5.20
CA VAL A 269 -10.14 17.18 4.18
C VAL A 269 -10.85 15.98 4.82
N PHE A 270 -10.36 15.49 5.97
CA PHE A 270 -11.04 14.40 6.69
C PHE A 270 -12.46 14.77 7.11
N LYS A 271 -12.69 15.99 7.60
CA LYS A 271 -14.04 16.48 7.95
C LYS A 271 -14.97 16.54 6.74
N GLU A 272 -14.46 16.96 5.57
CA GLU A 272 -15.24 16.96 4.33
C GLU A 272 -15.56 15.55 3.83
N ILE A 273 -14.61 14.62 3.91
CA ILE A 273 -14.84 13.19 3.63
C ILE A 273 -15.96 12.66 4.54
N PHE A 274 -15.84 12.88 5.85
CA PHE A 274 -16.81 12.40 6.84
C PHE A 274 -18.21 12.96 6.57
N LYS A 275 -18.29 14.27 6.31
CA LYS A 275 -19.54 14.96 5.95
C LYS A 275 -20.15 14.41 4.66
N LYS A 276 -19.32 14.05 3.68
CA LYS A 276 -19.79 13.52 2.39
C LYS A 276 -20.36 12.10 2.52
N ILE A 277 -19.71 11.25 3.32
CA ILE A 277 -20.16 9.87 3.58
C ILE A 277 -21.45 9.86 4.42
N GLY A 278 -21.59 10.79 5.38
CA GLY A 278 -22.76 10.85 6.27
C GLY A 278 -24.02 11.49 5.67
N LYS A 279 -24.01 11.85 4.38
CA LYS A 279 -25.17 12.39 3.66
C LYS A 279 -25.88 11.30 2.88
#